data_AF-A0A2S6N9B7-F1
#
_entry.id   AF-A0A2S6N9B7-F1
#
_cell.length_a   1.000
_cell.length_b   1.000
_cell.length_c   1.000
_cell.angle_alpha   90.00
_cell.angle_beta   90.00
_cell.angle_gamma   90.00
#
_symmetry.space_group_name_H-M   'P 1'
#
loop_
_entity.id
_entity.type
_entity.pdbx_description
1 polymer ?
#
loop_
_entity_poly.entity_id
_entity_poly.type
_entity_poly.pdbx_seq_one_letter_code
_entity_poly.pdbx_strand_id
1 'polypeptide(L)'
;MEDAVVFGVVSQGQWGPSVDFLEKTTPVTPDLIALTGDTPPTQVLRIAARCPEKACSHFDGANCLLVRRIVPALDRVGDGRFPCAIRGECRWFRQKDFEACRCCSQLATHYDNPDAVLREAARPRVFPSE
;
A
#
# COMPACT_ATOMS: atom_id res chain seq x y z
N MET A 1 -10.14 -2.89 12.25
CA MET A 1 -10.28 -3.18 10.81
C MET A 1 -11.75 -3.05 10.37
N GLU A 2 -12.53 -2.16 10.99
CA GLU A 2 -13.85 -1.83 10.44
C GLU A 2 -13.63 -1.14 9.09
N ASP A 3 -14.42 -1.54 8.09
CA ASP A 3 -14.39 -1.04 6.70
C ASP A 3 -13.10 -1.27 5.91
N ALA A 4 -12.23 -2.19 6.35
CA ALA A 4 -11.08 -2.60 5.55
C ALA A 4 -11.54 -3.41 4.32
N VAL A 5 -10.90 -3.14 3.19
CA VAL A 5 -11.21 -3.79 1.90
C VAL A 5 -9.97 -4.31 1.22
N VAL A 6 -10.07 -5.48 0.59
CA VAL A 6 -9.12 -5.97 -0.38
C VAL A 6 -9.42 -5.32 -1.73
N PHE A 7 -8.40 -4.82 -2.39
CA PHE A 7 -8.50 -4.21 -3.72
C PHE A 7 -7.47 -4.78 -4.72
N GLY A 8 -6.69 -5.78 -4.30
CA GLY A 8 -5.76 -6.49 -5.17
C GLY A 8 -5.15 -7.71 -4.50
N VAL A 9 -4.58 -8.59 -5.31
CA VAL A 9 -3.84 -9.78 -4.90
C VAL A 9 -2.36 -9.55 -5.23
N VAL A 10 -1.48 -9.92 -4.32
CA VAL A 10 -0.03 -9.80 -4.49
C VAL A 10 0.52 -11.16 -4.91
N SER A 11 1.18 -11.18 -6.07
CA SER A 11 1.96 -12.31 -6.56
C SER A 11 3.45 -12.01 -6.38
N GLN A 12 4.21 -12.97 -5.86
CA GLN A 12 5.66 -12.83 -5.73
C GLN A 12 6.32 -13.29 -7.04
N GLY A 13 7.04 -12.39 -7.71
CA GLY A 13 7.77 -12.68 -8.94
C GLY A 13 9.29 -12.58 -8.75
N GLN A 14 10.04 -12.98 -9.77
CA GLN A 14 11.52 -12.89 -9.77
C GLN A 14 12.04 -11.45 -9.60
N TRP A 15 11.22 -10.45 -9.94
CA TRP A 15 11.54 -9.03 -9.90
C TRP A 15 10.92 -8.28 -8.71
N GLY A 16 10.36 -9.02 -7.74
CA GLY A 16 9.61 -8.47 -6.62
C GLY A 16 8.11 -8.71 -6.74
N PRO A 17 7.29 -8.10 -5.85
CA PRO A 17 5.86 -8.30 -5.87
C PRO A 17 5.21 -7.61 -7.07
N SER A 18 4.20 -8.27 -7.64
CA SER A 18 3.26 -7.70 -8.60
C SER A 18 1.87 -7.71 -8.00
N VAL A 19 1.09 -6.65 -8.21
CA VAL A 19 -0.29 -6.55 -7.74
C VAL A 19 -1.25 -6.65 -8.91
N ASP A 20 -2.13 -7.65 -8.85
CA ASP A 20 -3.29 -7.76 -9.71
C ASP A 20 -4.48 -7.10 -9.02
N PHE A 21 -4.97 -5.99 -9.59
CA PHE A 21 -6.06 -5.21 -9.00
C PHE A 21 -7.42 -5.86 -9.25
N LEU A 22 -8.27 -5.85 -8.22
CA LEU A 22 -9.65 -6.30 -8.34
C LEU A 22 -10.49 -5.20 -8.98
N GLU A 23 -11.45 -5.58 -9.84
CA GLU A 23 -12.40 -4.64 -10.45
C GLU A 23 -13.26 -3.93 -9.39
N LYS A 24 -13.59 -4.65 -8.31
CA LYS A 24 -14.35 -4.17 -7.16
C LYS A 24 -13.63 -4.54 -5.87
N THR A 25 -13.83 -3.74 -4.84
CA THR A 25 -13.33 -4.06 -3.51
C THR A 25 -14.08 -5.23 -2.90
N THR A 26 -13.38 -6.02 -2.10
CA THR A 26 -13.97 -7.10 -1.29
C THR A 26 -13.76 -6.78 0.19
N PRO A 27 -14.80 -6.80 1.04
CA PRO A 27 -14.62 -6.59 2.48
C PRO A 27 -13.61 -7.58 3.07
N VAL A 28 -12.78 -7.11 3.99
CA VAL A 28 -11.90 -8.00 4.77
C VAL A 28 -12.75 -8.75 5.79
N THR A 29 -12.90 -10.06 5.61
CA THR A 29 -13.62 -10.96 6.53
C THR A 29 -12.68 -11.98 7.17
N PRO A 30 -13.03 -12.58 8.32
CA PRO A 30 -12.25 -13.66 8.92
C PRO A 30 -12.02 -14.82 7.95
N ASP A 31 -13.04 -15.21 7.19
CA ASP A 31 -12.94 -16.29 6.19
C ASP A 31 -11.94 -15.94 5.09
N LEU A 32 -11.96 -14.71 4.60
CA LEU A 32 -10.99 -14.24 3.59
C LEU A 32 -9.56 -14.24 4.13
N ILE A 33 -9.37 -13.84 5.39
CA ILE A 33 -8.07 -13.89 6.05
C ILE A 33 -7.62 -15.36 6.24
N ALA A 34 -8.53 -16.27 6.60
CA ALA A 34 -8.21 -17.68 6.77
C ALA A 34 -7.71 -18.35 5.47
N LEU A 35 -8.15 -17.87 4.29
CA LEU A 35 -7.64 -18.35 3.00
C LEU A 35 -6.14 -18.08 2.79
N THR A 36 -5.53 -17.17 3.55
CA THR A 36 -4.09 -16.88 3.47
C THR A 36 -3.23 -17.90 4.22
N GLY A 37 -3.85 -18.80 4.98
CA GLY A 37 -3.16 -19.84 5.76
C GLY A 37 -2.16 -19.24 6.74
N ASP A 38 -0.93 -19.77 6.73
CA ASP A 38 0.16 -19.28 7.57
C ASP A 38 0.87 -18.05 6.99
N THR A 39 0.50 -17.61 5.78
CA THR A 39 1.12 -16.44 5.14
C THR A 39 0.49 -15.15 5.68
N PRO A 40 1.26 -14.13 6.09
CA PRO A 40 0.70 -12.86 6.52
C PRO A 40 -0.27 -12.29 5.45
N PRO A 41 -1.53 -11.93 5.79
CA PRO A 41 -2.48 -11.49 4.78
C PRO A 41 -1.99 -10.30 3.95
N THR A 42 -1.26 -9.38 4.59
CA THR A 42 -0.64 -8.21 3.97
C THR A 42 0.51 -8.50 2.99
N GLN A 43 0.96 -9.75 2.92
CA GLN A 43 1.97 -10.23 1.96
C GLN A 43 1.34 -10.71 0.65
N VAL A 44 0.09 -11.18 0.69
CA VAL A 44 -0.62 -11.77 -0.45
C VAL A 44 -1.88 -11.00 -0.85
N LEU A 45 -2.38 -10.11 0.00
CA LEU A 45 -3.53 -9.25 -0.24
C LEU A 45 -3.13 -7.78 -0.15
N ARG A 46 -3.61 -6.97 -1.10
CA ARG A 46 -3.61 -5.51 -0.99
C ARG A 46 -4.86 -5.07 -0.29
N ILE A 47 -4.67 -4.72 0.98
CA ILE A 47 -5.70 -4.23 1.87
C ILE A 47 -5.61 -2.70 1.96
N ALA A 48 -6.75 -2.03 1.82
CA ALA A 48 -6.92 -0.62 2.10
C ALA A 48 -7.90 -0.44 3.25
N ALA A 49 -7.71 0.63 4.00
CA ALA A 49 -8.63 1.11 5.03
C ALA A 49 -8.58 2.63 5.05
N ARG A 50 -9.45 3.26 5.84
CA ARG A 50 -9.40 4.71 6.06
C ARG A 50 -8.01 5.13 6.53
N CYS A 51 -7.48 6.22 5.95
CA CYS A 51 -6.18 6.75 6.35
C CYS A 51 -6.23 7.23 7.82
N PRO A 52 -5.35 6.75 8.71
CA PRO A 52 -5.35 7.16 10.13
C PRO A 52 -4.78 8.56 10.37
N GLU A 53 -4.22 9.20 9.34
CA GLU A 53 -3.64 10.56 9.40
C GLU A 53 -2.73 10.74 10.62
N LYS A 54 -3.10 11.59 11.58
CA LYS A 54 -2.30 11.93 12.77
C LYS A 54 -1.96 10.71 13.65
N ALA A 55 -2.72 9.62 13.57
CA ALA A 55 -2.39 8.37 14.28
C ALA A 55 -1.37 7.48 13.52
N CYS A 56 -0.88 7.91 12.35
CA CYS A 56 0.14 7.22 11.57
C CYS A 56 1.53 7.81 11.79
N SER A 57 2.52 6.97 12.08
CA SER A 57 3.94 7.35 12.22
C SER A 57 4.59 7.88 10.93
N HIS A 58 3.87 7.88 9.82
CA HIS A 58 4.30 8.45 8.55
C HIS A 58 3.67 9.80 8.22
N PHE A 59 2.78 10.32 9.07
CA PHE A 59 2.01 11.52 8.78
C PHE A 59 2.58 12.73 9.50
N ASP A 60 2.87 13.81 8.77
CA ASP A 60 3.49 15.03 9.31
C ASP A 60 2.48 16.06 9.88
N GLY A 61 1.22 15.65 10.08
CA GLY A 61 0.12 16.52 10.48
C GLY A 61 -0.70 17.06 9.30
N ALA A 62 -0.16 17.03 8.07
CA ALA A 62 -0.88 17.45 6.87
C ALA A 62 -0.74 16.49 5.68
N ASN A 63 0.34 15.70 5.62
CA ASN A 63 0.72 14.90 4.46
C ASN A 63 1.25 13.53 4.89
N CYS A 64 1.02 12.54 4.03
CA CYS A 64 1.68 11.25 4.13
C CYS A 64 3.14 11.41 3.65
N LEU A 65 4.10 11.27 4.55
CA LEU A 65 5.52 11.26 4.21
C LEU A 65 5.95 9.94 3.57
N LEU A 66 5.21 8.84 3.80
CA LEU A 66 5.53 7.55 3.21
C LEU A 66 5.45 7.61 1.68
N VAL A 67 4.33 8.10 1.11
CA VAL A 67 4.20 8.24 -0.35
C VAL A 67 5.25 9.19 -0.93
N ARG A 68 5.66 10.23 -0.19
CA ARG A 68 6.73 11.15 -0.62
C ARG A 68 8.08 10.46 -0.76
N ARG A 69 8.34 9.41 0.02
CA ARG A 69 9.58 8.64 0.00
C ARG A 69 9.51 7.45 -0.94
N ILE A 70 8.37 6.76 -0.99
CA ILE A 70 8.18 5.56 -1.82
C ILE A 70 8.17 5.89 -3.31
N VAL A 71 7.45 6.95 -3.72
CA VAL A 71 7.35 7.33 -5.14
C VAL A 71 8.70 7.55 -5.83
N PRO A 72 9.68 8.25 -5.24
CA PRO A 72 11.01 8.38 -5.84
C PRO A 72 11.93 7.17 -5.59
N ALA A 73 11.59 6.28 -4.66
CA ALA A 73 12.41 5.12 -4.30
C ALA A 73 12.19 3.91 -5.20
N LEU A 74 11.08 3.88 -5.94
CA LEU A 74 10.71 2.79 -6.83
C LEU A 74 10.78 3.21 -8.29
N ASP A 75 11.19 2.28 -9.14
CA ASP A 75 11.08 2.47 -10.59
C ASP A 75 9.62 2.60 -11.00
N ARG A 76 9.36 3.50 -11.94
CA ARG A 76 8.01 3.78 -12.42
C ARG A 76 7.64 2.71 -13.46
N VAL A 77 6.72 1.83 -13.10
CA VAL A 77 6.20 0.81 -14.01
C VAL A 77 4.77 1.15 -14.43
N GLY A 78 4.52 1.10 -15.74
CA GLY A 78 3.22 1.43 -16.33
C GLY A 78 2.86 2.92 -16.26
N ASP A 79 1.68 3.26 -16.77
CA ASP A 79 1.21 4.65 -16.85
C ASP A 79 0.45 5.11 -15.58
N GLY A 80 0.06 4.18 -14.71
CA GLY A 80 -0.73 4.41 -13.48
C GLY A 80 -2.24 4.53 -13.70
N ARG A 81 -2.71 4.37 -14.94
CA ARG A 81 -4.10 4.62 -15.37
C ARG A 81 -4.98 3.36 -15.39
N PHE A 82 -4.61 2.34 -14.63
CA PHE A 82 -5.45 1.16 -14.45
C PHE A 82 -6.71 1.48 -13.62
N PRO A 83 -7.85 0.78 -13.79
CA PRO A 83 -8.99 0.91 -12.90
C PRO A 83 -8.58 0.55 -11.46
N CYS A 84 -8.86 1.43 -10.51
CA CYS A 84 -8.54 1.21 -9.10
C CYS A 84 -9.75 1.59 -8.25
N ALA A 85 -10.39 0.58 -7.65
CA ALA A 85 -11.66 0.73 -6.95
C ALA A 85 -11.61 1.65 -5.72
N ILE A 86 -10.42 1.90 -5.16
CA ILE A 86 -10.23 2.79 -4.01
C ILE A 86 -9.76 4.20 -4.39
N ARG A 87 -9.57 4.52 -5.68
CA ARG A 87 -8.90 5.76 -6.12
C ARG A 87 -9.54 7.02 -5.54
N GLY A 88 -10.88 7.08 -5.46
CA GLY A 88 -11.62 8.23 -4.93
C GLY A 88 -11.31 8.55 -3.46
N GLU A 89 -10.88 7.55 -2.69
CA GLU A 89 -10.60 7.67 -1.24
C GLU A 89 -9.11 7.56 -0.90
N CYS A 90 -8.27 7.19 -1.88
CA CYS A 90 -6.86 6.94 -1.68
C CYS A 90 -6.07 8.22 -1.36
N ARG A 91 -5.50 8.31 -0.15
CA ARG A 91 -4.65 9.43 0.29
C ARG A 91 -3.43 9.62 -0.61
N TRP A 92 -2.81 8.53 -1.05
CA TRP A 92 -1.62 8.59 -1.89
C TRP A 92 -1.94 9.21 -3.26
N PHE A 93 -3.06 8.82 -3.87
CA PHE A 93 -3.56 9.43 -5.10
C PHE A 93 -3.91 10.91 -4.89
N ARG A 94 -4.63 11.26 -3.83
CA ARG A 94 -4.96 12.67 -3.53
C ARG A 94 -3.72 13.56 -3.37
N GLN A 95 -2.59 13.00 -2.94
CA GLN A 95 -1.36 13.76 -2.67
C GLN A 95 -0.35 13.77 -3.83
N LYS A 96 -0.29 12.71 -4.64
CA LYS A 96 0.73 12.51 -5.68
C LYS A 96 0.15 12.07 -7.03
N ASP A 97 -1.17 12.05 -7.17
CA ASP A 97 -1.88 11.68 -8.39
C ASP A 97 -1.38 10.32 -8.95
N PHE A 98 -1.34 10.16 -10.26
CA PHE A 98 -0.89 8.95 -10.94
C PHE A 98 0.56 8.57 -10.64
N GLU A 99 1.41 9.47 -10.14
CA GLU A 99 2.76 9.09 -9.69
C GLU A 99 2.71 8.09 -8.55
N ALA A 100 1.77 8.25 -7.61
CA ALA A 100 1.55 7.24 -6.57
C ALA A 100 0.99 5.93 -7.13
N CYS A 101 0.05 6.01 -8.08
CA CYS A 101 -0.58 4.82 -8.65
C CYS A 101 0.42 3.90 -9.37
N ARG A 102 1.46 4.45 -10.02
CA ARG A 102 2.51 3.68 -10.70
C ARG A 102 3.32 2.79 -9.77
N CYS A 103 3.42 3.14 -8.50
CA CYS A 103 4.11 2.32 -7.50
C CYS A 103 3.21 1.21 -6.94
N CYS A 104 1.88 1.38 -6.97
CA CYS A 104 0.95 0.45 -6.33
C CYS A 104 1.02 -0.97 -6.89
N SER A 105 1.37 -1.14 -8.16
CA SER A 105 1.52 -2.46 -8.80
C SER A 105 2.75 -3.23 -8.32
N GLN A 106 3.70 -2.57 -7.66
CA GLN A 106 4.99 -3.13 -7.24
C GLN A 106 5.13 -3.19 -5.72
N LEU A 107 4.03 -3.03 -4.99
CA LEU A 107 4.05 -2.86 -3.54
C LEU A 107 3.21 -3.93 -2.85
N ALA A 108 3.85 -4.72 -1.99
CA ALA A 108 3.20 -5.45 -0.93
C ALA A 108 3.13 -4.57 0.34
N THR A 109 2.26 -4.92 1.30
CA THR A 109 2.28 -4.25 2.60
C THR A 109 3.31 -4.91 3.54
N HIS A 110 3.53 -6.21 3.38
CA HIS A 110 4.50 -6.98 4.16
C HIS A 110 5.54 -7.62 3.23
N TYR A 111 6.79 -7.62 3.68
CA TYR A 111 7.94 -8.21 3.00
C TYR A 111 8.78 -8.96 4.02
N ASP A 112 9.14 -10.21 3.72
CA ASP A 112 10.07 -10.98 4.55
C ASP A 112 11.50 -10.40 4.49
N ASN A 113 11.93 -9.95 3.30
CA ASN A 113 13.24 -9.35 3.09
C ASN A 113 13.17 -8.20 2.08
N PRO A 114 12.68 -7.02 2.47
CA PRO A 114 12.65 -5.86 1.57
C PRO A 114 14.07 -5.40 1.24
N ASP A 115 14.27 -4.87 0.05
CA ASP A 115 15.53 -4.22 -0.32
C ASP A 115 15.82 -3.01 0.60
N ALA A 116 17.08 -2.58 0.65
CA ALA A 116 17.52 -1.54 1.57
C ALA A 116 16.87 -0.17 1.28
N VAL A 117 16.56 0.13 0.01
CA VAL A 117 15.96 1.39 -0.41
C VAL A 117 14.51 1.45 0.06
N LEU A 118 13.73 0.39 -0.18
CA LEU A 118 12.35 0.29 0.27
C LEU A 118 12.25 0.30 1.80
N ARG A 119 13.16 -0.41 2.48
CA ARG A 119 13.25 -0.43 3.95
C ARG A 119 13.47 0.97 4.53
N GLU A 120 14.39 1.74 3.97
CA GLU A 120 14.63 3.12 4.43
C GLU A 120 13.46 4.05 4.09
N ALA A 121 12.87 3.93 2.90
CA ALA A 121 11.69 4.71 2.53
C ALA A 121 10.50 4.46 3.47
N ALA A 122 10.32 3.20 3.89
CA ALA A 122 9.28 2.75 4.81
C ALA A 122 9.60 2.97 6.29
N ARG A 123 10.75 3.58 6.64
CA ARG A 123 11.11 3.82 8.03
C ARG A 123 10.13 4.79 8.71
N PRO A 124 9.51 4.42 9.85
CA PRO A 124 8.70 5.32 10.66
C PRO A 124 9.50 6.52 11.16
N ARG A 125 8.86 7.69 11.28
CA ARG A 125 9.49 8.84 11.93
C ARG A 125 8.93 9.00 13.33
N VAL A 126 9.81 9.32 14.27
CA VAL A 126 9.41 9.83 15.58
C VAL A 126 9.17 11.32 15.38
N PHE A 127 7.91 11.72 15.47
CA PHE A 127 7.57 13.14 15.58
C PHE A 127 7.58 13.48 17.07
N PRO A 128 8.21 14.59 17.49
CA PRO A 128 8.04 15.07 18.85
C PRO A 128 6.55 15.28 19.10
N SER A 129 6.03 14.77 20.21
CA SER A 129 4.70 15.13 20.70
C SER A 129 4.74 16.60 21.13
N GLU A 130 3.90 17.43 20.50
CA GLU A 130 3.59 18.78 21.00
C GLU A 130 2.86 18.72 22.35
#